data_AF-A0A5S9M6G0-F1
#
_entry.id   AF-A0A5S9M6G0-F1
#
_cell.length_a   1.000
_cell.length_b   1.000
_cell.length_c   1.000
_cell.angle_alpha   90.00
_cell.angle_beta   90.00
_cell.angle_gamma   90.00
#
_symmetry.space_group_name_H-M   'P 1'
#
loop_
_entity.id
_entity.type
_entity.pdbx_description
1 polymer ?
#
loop_
_entity_poly.entity_id
_entity_poly.type
_entity_poly.pdbx_seq_one_letter_code
_entity_poly.pdbx_strand_id
1 'polypeptide(L)'
;MTVDGARLRCWKKGGHGSQSFLEVVQNSCNPGFFVELGDRLGKDKLFSYIKNFGFGQKTGIDLQGEGRGILFPLDRVGPVEQATTAFGQGVSVTPIQQVAAVAAAVNGGTLYTPYMQKKNG
;
A
#
# COMPACT_ATOMS: atom_id res chain seq x y z
N MET A 1 4.07 9.90 -16.86
CA MET A 1 3.75 8.61 -17.49
C MET A 1 2.27 8.59 -17.83
N THR A 2 1.87 7.91 -18.90
CA THR A 2 0.44 7.68 -19.19
C THR A 2 0.17 6.20 -19.05
N VAL A 3 -0.77 5.83 -18.18
CA VAL A 3 -1.22 4.46 -17.96
C VAL A 3 -2.68 4.42 -18.38
N ASP A 4 -2.99 3.68 -19.43
CA ASP A 4 -4.37 3.49 -19.92
C ASP A 4 -5.17 4.80 -20.05
N GLY A 5 -4.55 5.81 -20.68
CA GLY A 5 -5.13 7.15 -20.86
C GLY A 5 -5.01 8.09 -19.64
N ALA A 6 -4.74 7.57 -18.44
CA ALA A 6 -4.53 8.36 -17.24
C ALA A 6 -3.09 8.86 -17.12
N ARG A 7 -2.90 10.19 -17.07
CA ARG A 7 -1.57 10.80 -16.96
C ARG A 7 -1.12 10.89 -15.51
N LEU A 8 -0.32 9.91 -15.08
CA LEU A 8 0.38 9.92 -13.79
C LEU A 8 1.49 10.98 -13.79
N ARG A 9 1.36 11.95 -12.88
CA ARG A 9 2.32 13.03 -12.66
C ARG A 9 2.87 12.94 -11.24
N CYS A 10 4.16 13.22 -11.08
CA CYS A 10 4.73 13.52 -9.76
C CYS A 10 4.33 14.93 -9.32
N TRP A 11 4.47 15.19 -8.03
CA TRP A 11 4.39 16.54 -7.48
C TRP A 11 5.43 17.50 -8.13
N LYS A 12 6.59 16.97 -8.56
CA LYS A 12 7.61 17.72 -9.32
C LYS A 12 7.22 17.87 -10.79
N LYS A 13 6.98 19.11 -11.23
CA LYS A 13 6.58 19.47 -12.61
C LYS A 13 7.55 19.01 -13.72
N GLY A 14 8.84 18.85 -13.40
CA GLY A 14 9.87 18.40 -14.36
C GLY A 14 10.01 16.88 -14.51
N GLY A 15 9.27 16.10 -13.72
CA GLY A 15 9.53 14.67 -13.57
C GLY A 15 10.83 14.42 -12.79
N HIS A 16 11.01 13.18 -12.33
CA HIS A 16 12.21 12.81 -11.59
C HIS A 16 13.29 12.14 -12.45
N GLY A 17 13.08 11.96 -13.75
CA GLY A 17 14.03 11.27 -14.63
C GLY A 17 14.15 9.78 -14.30
N SER A 18 15.27 9.17 -14.69
CA SER A 18 15.61 7.81 -14.27
C SER A 18 16.05 7.85 -12.81
N GLN A 19 15.38 7.11 -11.94
CA GLN A 19 15.66 7.03 -10.51
C GLN A 19 15.84 5.57 -10.09
N SER A 20 16.76 5.33 -9.18
CA SER A 20 16.85 4.05 -8.46
C SER A 20 15.63 3.86 -7.55
N PHE A 21 15.34 2.62 -7.15
CA PHE A 21 14.20 2.33 -6.26
C PHE A 21 14.26 3.12 -4.94
N LEU A 22 15.45 3.30 -4.37
CA LEU A 22 15.63 4.11 -3.16
C LEU A 22 15.25 5.57 -3.40
N GLU A 23 15.67 6.15 -4.52
CA GLU A 23 15.33 7.51 -4.90
C GLU A 23 13.84 7.68 -5.22
N VAL A 24 13.19 6.65 -5.77
CA VAL A 24 11.74 6.62 -5.99
C VAL A 24 11.00 6.76 -4.66
N VAL A 25 11.43 6.00 -3.63
CA VAL A 25 10.88 6.08 -2.27
C VAL A 25 11.15 7.44 -1.64
N GLN A 26 12.39 7.94 -1.74
CA GLN A 26 12.80 9.21 -1.14
C GLN A 26 12.14 10.43 -1.79
N ASN A 27 12.05 10.46 -3.12
CA ASN A 27 11.48 11.60 -3.86
C ASN A 27 9.96 11.51 -4.01
N SER A 28 9.35 10.44 -3.48
CA SER A 28 7.92 10.16 -3.63
C SER A 28 7.49 10.22 -5.10
N CYS A 29 8.21 9.47 -5.94
CA CYS A 29 8.00 9.47 -7.37
C CYS A 29 6.85 8.52 -7.75
N ASN A 30 5.64 9.05 -7.91
CA ASN A 30 4.45 8.23 -8.23
C ASN A 30 4.64 7.31 -9.46
N PRO A 31 5.17 7.76 -10.62
CA PRO A 31 5.44 6.89 -11.76
C PRO A 31 6.54 5.86 -11.49
N GLY A 32 7.55 6.20 -10.69
CA GLY A 32 8.59 5.25 -10.29
C GLY A 32 8.02 4.15 -9.41
N PHE A 33 7.16 4.50 -8.44
CA PHE A 33 6.44 3.55 -7.60
C PHE A 33 5.54 2.64 -8.45
N PHE A 34 4.85 3.21 -9.44
CA PHE A 34 4.04 2.41 -10.36
C PHE A 34 4.90 1.48 -11.23
N VAL A 35 5.99 1.95 -11.83
CA VAL A 35 6.85 1.08 -12.66
C VAL A 35 7.45 -0.05 -11.82
N GLU A 36 7.91 0.25 -10.60
CA GLU A 36 8.60 -0.75 -9.79
C GLU A 36 7.64 -1.71 -9.06
N LEU A 37 6.51 -1.22 -8.55
CA LEU A 37 5.57 -2.01 -7.76
C LEU A 37 4.28 -2.37 -8.49
N GLY A 38 3.83 -1.53 -9.42
CA GLY A 38 2.67 -1.84 -10.26
C GLY A 38 3.08 -2.73 -11.43
N ASP A 39 3.93 -2.24 -12.31
CA ASP A 39 4.28 -2.89 -13.59
C ASP A 39 5.15 -4.14 -13.37
N ARG A 40 6.19 -4.04 -12.53
CA ARG A 40 7.12 -5.15 -12.25
C ARG A 40 6.55 -6.30 -11.44
N LEU A 41 5.75 -6.03 -10.39
CA LEU A 41 5.14 -7.08 -9.57
C LEU A 41 3.84 -7.62 -10.18
N GLY A 42 3.10 -6.78 -10.89
CA GLY A 42 1.73 -7.05 -11.32
C GLY A 42 0.71 -6.90 -10.18
N LYS A 43 -0.56 -6.72 -10.55
CA LYS A 43 -1.66 -6.52 -9.59
C LYS A 43 -1.77 -7.66 -8.57
N ASP A 44 -1.61 -8.91 -8.98
CA ASP A 44 -1.85 -10.05 -8.11
C ASP A 44 -0.85 -10.11 -6.95
N LYS A 45 0.45 -9.89 -7.25
CA LYS A 45 1.49 -9.83 -6.21
C LYS A 45 1.37 -8.59 -5.35
N LEU A 46 1.09 -7.42 -5.94
CA LEU A 46 0.91 -6.18 -5.19
C LEU A 46 -0.23 -6.32 -4.17
N PHE A 47 -1.38 -6.82 -4.60
CA PHE A 47 -2.53 -7.06 -3.72
C PHE A 47 -2.27 -8.18 -2.71
N SER A 48 -1.50 -9.21 -3.08
CA SER A 48 -1.05 -10.24 -2.14
C SER A 48 -0.20 -9.64 -1.03
N TYR A 49 0.79 -8.79 -1.35
CA TYR A 49 1.58 -8.09 -0.34
C TYR A 49 0.72 -7.18 0.54
N ILE A 50 -0.17 -6.38 -0.05
CA ILE A 50 -1.10 -5.51 0.70
C ILE A 50 -1.94 -6.33 1.68
N LYS A 51 -2.47 -7.47 1.25
CA LYS A 51 -3.20 -8.40 2.13
C LYS A 51 -2.31 -9.03 3.20
N ASN A 52 -1.08 -9.39 2.87
CA ASN A 52 -0.11 -9.94 3.83
C ASN A 52 0.32 -8.93 4.89
N PHE A 53 0.27 -7.62 4.59
CA PHE A 53 0.43 -6.55 5.57
C PHE A 53 -0.83 -6.32 6.43
N GLY A 54 -1.92 -7.07 6.20
CA GLY A 54 -3.16 -6.97 6.97
C GLY A 54 -4.12 -5.89 6.48
N PHE A 55 -3.83 -5.22 5.36
CA PHE A 55 -4.72 -4.22 4.79
C PHE A 55 -5.96 -4.85 4.15
N GLY A 56 -7.12 -4.22 4.34
CA GLY A 56 -8.40 -4.74 3.85
C GLY A 56 -9.01 -5.83 4.74
N GLN A 57 -8.32 -6.26 5.80
CA GLN A 57 -8.80 -7.24 6.76
C GLN A 57 -8.84 -6.65 8.17
N LYS A 58 -9.78 -7.12 8.98
CA LYS A 58 -9.80 -6.79 10.40
C LYS A 58 -8.53 -7.33 11.04
N THR A 59 -7.79 -6.49 11.75
CA THR A 59 -6.59 -6.88 12.49
C THR A 59 -6.93 -7.79 13.67
N GLY A 60 -8.19 -7.75 14.15
CA GLY A 60 -8.63 -8.53 15.31
C GLY A 60 -8.27 -7.86 16.63
N ILE A 61 -7.99 -6.55 16.59
CA ILE A 61 -7.80 -5.75 17.80
C ILE A 61 -9.05 -5.82 18.68
N ASP A 62 -8.84 -5.82 20.00
CA ASP A 62 -9.90 -5.74 21.00
C ASP A 62 -10.50 -4.33 21.11
N LEU A 63 -10.96 -3.82 19.97
CA LEU A 63 -11.60 -2.50 19.83
C LEU A 63 -12.94 -2.67 19.13
N GLN A 64 -14.01 -2.22 19.79
CA GLN A 64 -15.32 -2.16 19.17
C GLN A 64 -15.34 -1.11 18.05
N GLY A 65 -15.83 -1.49 16.87
CA GLY A 65 -15.90 -0.59 15.71
C GLY A 65 -14.68 -0.65 14.78
N GLU A 66 -13.90 -1.73 14.81
CA GLU A 66 -12.79 -1.91 13.87
C GLU A 66 -13.26 -1.82 12.40
N GLY A 67 -12.75 -0.81 11.70
CA GLY A 67 -12.88 -0.70 10.25
C GLY A 67 -11.95 -1.68 9.55
N ARG A 68 -12.45 -2.36 8.51
CA ARG A 68 -11.62 -3.21 7.64
C ARG A 68 -10.83 -2.41 6.59
N GLY A 69 -11.03 -1.10 6.50
CA GLY A 69 -10.56 -0.28 5.39
C GLY A 69 -11.37 -0.51 4.10
N ILE A 70 -10.95 0.14 3.01
CA ILE A 70 -11.50 -0.04 1.67
C ILE A 70 -10.34 -0.37 0.75
N LEU A 71 -10.40 -1.56 0.15
CA LEU A 71 -9.47 -2.01 -0.87
C LEU A 71 -10.27 -2.38 -2.13
N PHE A 72 -9.77 -2.03 -3.31
CA PHE A 72 -10.40 -2.46 -4.55
C PHE A 72 -10.37 -4.00 -4.66
N PRO A 73 -11.47 -4.65 -5.07
CA PRO A 73 -11.43 -6.06 -5.39
C PRO A 73 -10.56 -6.27 -6.63
N LEU A 74 -9.67 -7.27 -6.61
CA LEU A 74 -8.72 -7.62 -7.68
C LEU A 74 -9.35 -7.70 -9.07
N ASP A 75 -10.63 -8.06 -9.13
CA ASP A 75 -11.42 -8.24 -10.35
C ASP A 75 -11.86 -6.91 -10.98
N ARG A 76 -11.86 -5.82 -10.19
CA ARG A 76 -12.17 -4.45 -10.64
C ARG A 76 -10.94 -3.55 -10.70
N VAL A 77 -9.75 -4.09 -10.46
CA VAL A 77 -8.50 -3.35 -10.55
C VAL A 77 -8.05 -3.35 -12.01
N GLY A 78 -8.24 -2.23 -12.69
CA GLY A 78 -7.67 -1.96 -13.99
C GLY A 78 -6.21 -1.46 -13.89
N PRO A 79 -5.59 -1.16 -15.03
CA PRO A 79 -4.21 -0.66 -15.08
C PRO A 79 -4.04 0.66 -14.30
N VAL A 80 -5.06 1.53 -14.34
CA VAL A 80 -5.07 2.81 -13.64
C VAL A 80 -5.20 2.63 -12.14
N GLU A 81 -6.12 1.78 -11.68
CA GLU A 81 -6.33 1.49 -10.26
C GLU A 81 -5.13 0.77 -9.64
N GLN A 82 -4.50 -0.14 -10.40
CA GLN A 82 -3.24 -0.76 -10.01
C GLN A 82 -2.16 0.31 -9.83
N ALA A 83 -2.12 1.27 -10.74
CA ALA A 83 -1.18 2.38 -10.63
C ALA A 83 -1.42 3.24 -9.41
N THR A 84 -2.65 3.70 -9.21
CA THR A 84 -3.00 4.52 -8.05
C THR A 84 -2.75 3.78 -6.74
N THR A 85 -3.10 2.49 -6.69
CA THR A 85 -2.89 1.65 -5.51
C THR A 85 -1.40 1.49 -5.18
N ALA A 86 -0.53 1.37 -6.20
CA ALA A 86 0.91 1.22 -6.01
C ALA A 86 1.57 2.40 -5.28
N PHE A 87 0.99 3.61 -5.39
CA PHE A 87 1.43 4.80 -4.64
C PHE A 87 0.41 5.26 -3.57
N GLY A 88 -0.50 4.39 -3.16
CA GLY A 88 -1.40 4.63 -2.01
C GLY A 88 -2.67 5.44 -2.31
N GLN A 89 -3.01 5.70 -3.57
CA GLN A 89 -4.27 6.32 -3.97
C GLN A 89 -5.34 5.29 -4.31
N GLY A 90 -6.56 5.50 -3.78
CA GLY A 90 -7.68 4.58 -4.01
C GLY A 90 -7.77 3.43 -3.00
N VAL A 91 -6.91 3.43 -1.99
CA VAL A 91 -6.97 2.51 -0.85
C VAL A 91 -7.20 3.32 0.43
N SER A 92 -8.05 2.81 1.31
CA SER A 92 -8.29 3.39 2.63
C SER A 92 -7.96 2.33 3.68
N VAL A 93 -7.11 2.70 4.63
CA VAL A 93 -6.63 1.81 5.69
C VAL A 93 -6.90 2.47 7.02
N THR A 94 -7.13 1.68 8.06
CA THR A 94 -7.25 2.25 9.41
C THR A 94 -5.87 2.60 9.96
N PRO A 95 -5.75 3.60 10.85
CA PRO A 95 -4.48 3.92 11.50
C PRO A 95 -3.84 2.70 12.18
N ILE A 96 -4.66 1.81 12.74
CA ILE A 96 -4.22 0.58 13.41
C ILE A 96 -3.58 -0.40 12.40
N GLN A 97 -4.21 -0.61 11.23
CA GLN A 97 -3.62 -1.40 10.15
C GLN A 97 -2.29 -0.82 9.68
N GLN A 98 -2.19 0.51 9.56
CA GLN A 98 -0.96 1.18 9.12
C GLN A 98 0.17 1.00 10.13
N VAL A 99 -0.11 1.15 11.43
CA VAL A 99 0.89 0.89 12.49
C VAL A 99 1.29 -0.58 12.52
N ALA A 100 0.34 -1.51 12.39
CA ALA A 100 0.64 -2.95 12.37
C ALA A 100 1.53 -3.34 11.17
N ALA A 101 1.28 -2.76 9.99
CA ALA A 101 2.10 -2.99 8.80
C ALA A 101 3.53 -2.45 8.97
N VAL A 102 3.69 -1.24 9.53
CA VAL A 102 5.01 -0.67 9.84
C VAL A 102 5.73 -1.52 10.89
N ALA A 103 5.01 -1.96 11.93
CA ALA A 103 5.56 -2.85 12.95
C ALA A 103 6.04 -4.18 12.33
N ALA A 104 5.28 -4.77 11.41
CA ALA A 104 5.68 -5.98 10.70
C ALA A 104 6.95 -5.77 9.86
N ALA A 105 7.07 -4.62 9.19
CA ALA A 105 8.25 -4.28 8.40
C ALA A 105 9.52 -4.13 9.28
N VAL A 106 9.38 -3.55 10.47
CA VAL A 106 10.49 -3.35 11.42
C VAL A 106 10.82 -4.63 12.20
N ASN A 107 9.80 -5.41 12.56
CA ASN A 107 9.94 -6.59 13.42
C ASN A 107 10.34 -7.87 12.66
N GLY A 108 11.05 -7.74 11.54
CA GLY A 108 11.56 -8.87 10.77
C GLY A 108 10.53 -9.58 9.88
N GLY A 109 9.41 -8.93 9.54
CA GLY A 109 8.42 -9.43 8.58
C GLY A 109 7.23 -10.18 9.18
N THR A 110 7.10 -10.20 10.51
CA THR A 110 5.99 -10.88 11.19
C THR A 110 4.87 -9.90 11.50
N LEU A 111 3.68 -10.13 10.93
CA LEU A 111 2.49 -9.34 11.22
C LEU A 111 1.87 -9.77 12.56
N TYR A 112 2.01 -8.94 13.58
CA TYR A 112 1.38 -9.15 14.88
C TYR A 112 0.02 -8.49 14.94
N THR A 113 -0.95 -9.16 15.54
CA THR A 113 -2.23 -8.56 15.90
C THR A 113 -2.00 -7.49 16.99
N PRO A 114 -2.41 -6.24 16.77
CA PRO A 114 -2.33 -5.20 17.80
C PRO A 114 -3.39 -5.43 18.88
N TYR A 115 -3.03 -5.12 20.13
CA TYR A 115 -3.93 -5.23 21.29
C TYR A 115 -3.90 -3.90 22.08
N MET A 116 -5.07 -3.35 22.38
CA MET A 116 -5.20 -2.13 23.22
C MET A 116 -5.04 -2.43 24.71
N GLN A 117 -5.50 -3.61 25.14
CA GLN A 117 -5.35 -4.05 26.52
C GLN A 117 -4.15 -5.02 26.61
N LYS A 118 -3.28 -4.78 27.59
CA LYS A 118 -2.28 -5.79 27.98
C LYS A 118 -3.07 -7.01 28.48
N LYS A 119 -2.87 -8.19 27.89
CA LYS A 119 -3.27 -9.43 28.58
C LYS A 119 -2.48 -9.47 29.88
N ASN A 120 -3.14 -9.12 30.97
CA ASN A 120 -2.62 -9.36 32.31
C ASN A 120 -2.58 -10.88 32.47
N GLY A 121 -1.37 -11.42 32.41
CA GLY A 121 -1.07 -12.74 32.98
C GLY A 121 -1.01 -12.62 34.49
#